data_AF-A0A520MF90-F1
#
_entry.id   AF-A0A520MF90-F1
#
_cell.length_a   1.000
_cell.length_b   1.000
_cell.length_c   1.000
_cell.angle_alpha   90.00
_cell.angle_beta   90.00
_cell.angle_gamma   90.00
#
_symmetry.space_group_name_H-M   'P 1'
#
loop_
_entity.id
_entity.type
_entity.pdbx_description
1 polymer ?
#
loop_
_entity_poly.entity_id
_entity_poly.type
_entity_poly.pdbx_seq_one_letter_code
_entity_poly.pdbx_strand_id
1 'polypeptide(L)'
;MKVDSSLVKNLADHCGVVLLYHGLFDEVPSELGGEFHNTTPEFLFRQLEFLSQFFRFVSIDEFAAADDPRGLAAVTADDGYRGILDRGLKVFEALGIPATLFLNRSFFEGGVFWRDKVRAIITTDQVGDFEQKFKDRFVTQPNQSFYRYTKDPKNNSIEVVTAIDEFLSEKATVQNLSDYYLRKPQELIAHPLISYGSHSVNHYVMSSLSTDQQWREIEDNRRFLKQFENVQKSDIFSVPFGGDQDYNNLTRDIAIQAGHTGLLLSRNRLQKRKKNQRQKISLSIERMMSRSTDMQSLVTHLSDAAERS
;
A
#
# COMPACT_ATOMS: atom_id res chain seq x y z
N MET A 1 -20.75 -18.02 -15.41
CA MET A 1 -21.33 -16.69 -15.67
C MET A 1 -20.36 -15.95 -16.59
N LYS A 2 -20.81 -15.32 -17.68
CA LYS A 2 -19.90 -14.59 -18.59
C LYS A 2 -19.57 -13.23 -17.95
N VAL A 3 -18.28 -12.93 -17.82
CA VAL A 3 -17.78 -11.64 -17.33
C VAL A 3 -18.12 -10.57 -18.35
N ASP A 4 -18.68 -9.43 -17.91
CA ASP A 4 -19.06 -8.34 -18.80
C ASP A 4 -17.84 -7.57 -19.32
N SER A 5 -17.32 -8.06 -20.44
CA SER A 5 -16.17 -7.46 -21.13
C SER A 5 -16.49 -6.10 -21.74
N SER A 6 -17.77 -5.81 -22.03
CA SER A 6 -18.18 -4.54 -22.63
C SER A 6 -18.05 -3.39 -21.63
N LEU A 7 -18.36 -3.66 -20.36
CA LEU A 7 -18.19 -2.73 -19.26
C LEU A 7 -16.71 -2.39 -19.04
N VAL A 8 -15.84 -3.40 -19.00
CA VAL A 8 -14.39 -3.20 -18.82
C VAL A 8 -13.78 -2.43 -19.98
N LYS A 9 -14.21 -2.73 -21.22
CA LYS A 9 -13.82 -1.96 -22.39
C LYS A 9 -14.25 -0.50 -22.28
N ASN A 10 -15.48 -0.24 -21.86
CA ASN A 10 -15.97 1.12 -21.64
C ASN A 10 -15.13 1.85 -20.59
N LEU A 11 -14.78 1.20 -19.47
CA LEU A 11 -13.93 1.79 -18.46
C LEU A 11 -12.55 2.16 -19.02
N ALA A 12 -11.92 1.27 -19.79
CA ALA A 12 -10.63 1.53 -20.43
C ALA A 12 -10.68 2.73 -21.39
N ASP A 13 -11.79 2.95 -22.09
CA ASP A 13 -11.93 4.09 -23.01
C ASP A 13 -12.05 5.45 -22.27
N HIS A 14 -12.32 5.44 -20.96
CA HIS A 14 -12.60 6.65 -20.18
C HIS A 14 -11.67 6.88 -18.98
N CYS A 15 -10.98 5.85 -18.47
CA CYS A 15 -10.14 5.91 -17.28
C CYS A 15 -8.83 5.12 -17.44
N GLY A 16 -7.87 5.42 -16.58
CA GLY A 16 -6.74 4.54 -16.26
C GLY A 16 -6.94 3.84 -14.92
N VAL A 17 -6.25 2.73 -14.71
CA VAL A 17 -6.38 1.90 -13.49
C VAL A 17 -5.02 1.66 -12.85
N VAL A 18 -4.86 2.01 -11.58
CA VAL A 18 -3.70 1.56 -10.80
C VAL A 18 -4.16 0.54 -9.77
N LEU A 19 -3.67 -0.68 -9.89
CA LEU A 19 -4.01 -1.79 -9.02
C LEU A 19 -3.11 -1.80 -7.78
N LEU A 20 -3.70 -2.02 -6.61
CA LEU A 20 -3.01 -2.12 -5.33
C LEU A 20 -3.13 -3.54 -4.75
N TYR A 21 -1.99 -4.20 -4.59
CA TYR A 21 -1.83 -5.49 -3.92
C TYR A 21 -1.02 -5.37 -2.63
N HIS A 22 -1.04 -6.40 -1.78
CA HIS A 22 -0.26 -6.46 -0.55
C HIS A 22 0.33 -7.86 -0.40
N GLY A 23 -0.39 -8.77 0.28
CA GLY A 23 0.02 -10.15 0.42
C GLY A 23 -0.27 -10.97 -0.85
N LEU A 24 0.64 -11.89 -1.14
CA LEU A 24 0.48 -12.87 -2.21
C LEU A 24 0.77 -14.28 -1.68
N PHE A 25 -0.26 -14.89 -1.10
CA PHE A 25 -0.22 -16.21 -0.49
C PHE A 25 -1.26 -17.11 -1.13
N ASP A 26 -0.94 -18.40 -1.30
CA ASP A 26 -1.93 -19.41 -1.68
C ASP A 26 -2.92 -19.62 -0.53
N GLU A 27 -2.39 -19.76 0.68
CA GLU A 27 -3.13 -19.78 1.94
C GLU A 27 -2.52 -18.76 2.89
N VAL A 28 -3.36 -17.89 3.46
CA VAL A 28 -2.89 -16.85 4.39
C VAL A 28 -2.47 -17.51 5.70
N PRO A 29 -1.23 -17.29 6.17
CA PRO A 29 -0.79 -17.78 7.47
C PRO A 29 -1.72 -17.32 8.59
N SER A 30 -2.05 -18.22 9.50
CA SER A 30 -3.00 -17.96 10.60
C SER A 30 -2.59 -16.76 11.47
N GLU A 31 -1.29 -16.51 11.58
CA GLU A 31 -0.69 -15.44 12.37
C GLU A 31 -0.96 -14.04 11.79
N LEU A 32 -1.24 -13.94 10.48
CA LEU A 32 -1.60 -12.68 9.83
C LEU A 32 -3.08 -12.31 9.98
N GLY A 33 -3.89 -13.23 10.54
CA GLY A 33 -5.30 -13.02 10.90
C GLY A 33 -6.28 -12.96 9.72
N GLY A 34 -7.58 -12.90 10.04
CA GLY A 34 -8.68 -13.06 9.06
C GLY A 34 -8.99 -11.86 8.15
N GLU A 35 -8.67 -10.63 8.57
CA GLU A 35 -8.83 -9.43 7.73
C GLU A 35 -7.51 -9.01 7.07
N PHE A 36 -6.90 -9.95 6.33
CA PHE A 36 -5.67 -9.72 5.60
C PHE A 36 -5.94 -9.49 4.11
N HIS A 37 -5.36 -8.44 3.52
CA HIS A 37 -5.50 -8.16 2.08
C HIS A 37 -4.56 -9.08 1.28
N ASN A 38 -5.07 -10.27 0.96
CA ASN A 38 -4.39 -11.27 0.17
C ASN A 38 -4.98 -11.39 -1.24
N THR A 39 -4.12 -11.72 -2.19
CA THR A 39 -4.50 -12.25 -3.50
C THR A 39 -3.72 -13.54 -3.73
N THR A 40 -4.32 -14.58 -4.31
CA THR A 40 -3.54 -15.78 -4.66
C THR A 40 -2.75 -15.52 -5.94
N PRO A 41 -1.57 -16.13 -6.14
CA PRO A 41 -0.83 -16.02 -7.40
C PRO A 41 -1.66 -16.40 -8.63
N GLU A 42 -2.51 -17.44 -8.51
CA GLU A 42 -3.42 -17.84 -9.58
C GLU A 42 -4.45 -16.75 -9.91
N PHE A 43 -5.05 -16.14 -8.89
CA PHE A 43 -6.04 -15.09 -9.13
C PHE A 43 -5.39 -13.79 -9.62
N LEU A 44 -4.17 -13.47 -9.17
CA LEU A 44 -3.36 -12.38 -9.73
C LEU A 44 -3.16 -12.59 -11.23
N PHE A 45 -2.72 -13.78 -11.65
CA PHE A 45 -2.53 -14.09 -13.07
C PHE A 45 -3.82 -13.86 -13.86
N ARG A 46 -4.93 -14.43 -13.40
CA ARG A 46 -6.24 -14.31 -14.07
C ARG A 46 -6.74 -12.86 -14.14
N GLN A 47 -6.55 -12.08 -13.09
CA GLN A 47 -6.90 -10.65 -13.08
C GLN A 47 -6.09 -9.90 -14.13
N LEU A 48 -4.78 -10.04 -14.12
CA LEU A 48 -3.89 -9.28 -14.99
C LEU A 48 -4.04 -9.70 -16.46
N GLU A 49 -4.15 -11.00 -16.74
CA GLU A 49 -4.40 -11.54 -18.09
C GLU A 49 -5.73 -11.04 -18.67
N PHE A 50 -6.78 -10.97 -17.86
CA PHE A 50 -8.06 -10.44 -18.30
C PHE A 50 -7.99 -8.94 -18.58
N LEU A 51 -7.41 -8.17 -17.65
CA LEU A 51 -7.32 -6.71 -17.80
C LEU A 51 -6.38 -6.29 -18.93
N SER A 52 -5.35 -7.08 -19.25
CA SER A 52 -4.41 -6.78 -20.35
C SER A 52 -5.07 -6.85 -21.72
N GLN A 53 -6.28 -7.41 -21.84
CA GLN A 53 -7.06 -7.39 -23.07
C GLN A 53 -7.65 -5.99 -23.36
N PHE A 54 -7.75 -5.12 -22.36
CA PHE A 54 -8.39 -3.81 -22.45
C PHE A 54 -7.46 -2.65 -22.10
N PHE A 55 -6.52 -2.88 -21.19
CA PHE A 55 -5.56 -1.90 -20.72
C PHE A 55 -4.14 -2.26 -21.16
N ARG A 56 -3.36 -1.23 -21.51
CA ARG A 56 -1.91 -1.35 -21.66
C ARG A 56 -1.25 -1.15 -20.30
N PHE A 57 -0.62 -2.20 -19.78
CA PHE A 57 0.17 -2.10 -18.57
C PHE A 57 1.48 -1.34 -18.83
N VAL A 58 1.79 -0.40 -17.95
CA VAL A 58 3.00 0.43 -17.94
C VAL A 58 3.52 0.53 -16.50
N SER A 59 4.77 0.97 -16.33
CA SER A 59 5.29 1.25 -14.98
C SER A 59 4.49 2.37 -14.31
N ILE A 60 4.53 2.45 -12.98
CA ILE A 60 3.80 3.50 -12.26
C ILE A 60 4.34 4.91 -12.57
N ASP A 61 5.64 5.04 -12.83
CA ASP A 61 6.27 6.29 -13.24
C ASP A 61 5.81 6.71 -14.65
N GLU A 62 5.71 5.78 -15.60
CA GLU A 62 5.13 6.05 -16.93
C GLU A 62 3.64 6.40 -16.85
N PHE A 63 2.88 5.71 -16.00
CA PHE A 63 1.47 6.01 -15.75
C PHE A 63 1.31 7.44 -15.20
N ALA A 64 2.14 7.82 -14.23
CA ALA A 64 2.11 9.15 -13.63
C ALA A 64 2.54 10.27 -14.59
N ALA A 65 3.45 9.97 -15.50
CA ALA A 65 3.94 10.91 -16.51
C ALA A 65 3.00 11.08 -17.70
N ALA A 66 2.01 10.19 -17.88
CA ALA A 66 1.10 10.23 -19.01
C ALA A 66 0.12 11.43 -18.92
N ASP A 67 0.03 12.19 -20.00
CA ASP A 67 -0.96 13.29 -20.13
C ASP A 67 -2.41 12.77 -20.13
N ASP A 68 -2.60 11.54 -20.62
CA ASP A 68 -3.88 10.87 -20.71
C ASP A 68 -3.78 9.45 -20.13
N PRO A 69 -4.39 9.19 -18.96
CA PRO A 69 -4.31 7.89 -18.31
C PRO A 69 -5.24 6.84 -18.95
N ARG A 70 -6.11 7.24 -19.89
CA ARG A 70 -7.12 6.35 -20.49
C ARG A 70 -6.48 5.14 -21.16
N GLY A 71 -7.00 3.96 -20.84
CA GLY A 71 -6.51 2.69 -21.36
C GLY A 71 -5.15 2.28 -20.81
N LEU A 72 -4.59 3.01 -19.84
CA LEU A 72 -3.37 2.61 -19.14
C LEU A 72 -3.72 1.88 -17.85
N ALA A 73 -2.87 0.92 -17.49
CA ALA A 73 -2.89 0.31 -16.18
C ALA A 73 -1.48 0.23 -15.57
N ALA A 74 -1.40 0.20 -14.24
CA ALA A 74 -0.16 -0.04 -13.51
C ALA A 74 -0.41 -0.97 -12.32
N VAL A 75 0.57 -1.82 -12.00
CA VAL A 75 0.52 -2.74 -10.86
C VAL A 75 1.41 -2.20 -9.75
N THR A 76 0.84 -2.03 -8.56
CA THR A 76 1.55 -1.61 -7.36
C THR A 76 1.31 -2.58 -6.22
N ALA A 77 2.31 -2.75 -5.35
CA ALA A 77 2.13 -3.46 -4.09
C ALA A 77 2.80 -2.71 -2.94
N ASP A 78 2.13 -2.62 -1.82
CA ASP A 78 2.60 -1.95 -0.61
C ASP A 78 3.14 -2.97 0.42
N ASP A 79 3.68 -2.48 1.53
CA ASP A 79 4.17 -3.23 2.69
C ASP A 79 5.39 -4.16 2.45
N GLY A 80 5.94 -4.25 1.24
CA GLY A 80 7.15 -5.04 0.98
C GLY A 80 7.01 -6.54 1.28
N TYR A 81 5.81 -7.12 1.12
CA TYR A 81 5.61 -8.56 1.23
C TYR A 81 6.47 -9.32 0.22
N ARG A 82 7.28 -10.27 0.70
CA ARG A 82 8.19 -11.05 -0.14
C ARG A 82 7.48 -11.89 -1.19
N GLY A 83 6.22 -12.28 -0.91
CA GLY A 83 5.39 -13.08 -1.81
C GLY A 83 5.23 -12.45 -3.20
N ILE A 84 5.32 -11.12 -3.33
CA ILE A 84 5.29 -10.47 -4.63
C ILE A 84 6.52 -10.83 -5.48
N LEU A 85 7.70 -10.97 -4.88
CA LEU A 85 8.90 -11.43 -5.60
C LEU A 85 8.92 -12.96 -5.72
N ASP A 86 8.63 -13.67 -4.63
CA ASP A 86 8.75 -15.13 -4.57
C ASP A 86 7.75 -15.85 -5.50
N ARG A 87 6.53 -15.31 -5.64
CA ARG A 87 5.44 -15.90 -6.42
C ARG A 87 4.95 -15.00 -7.53
N GLY A 88 4.84 -13.69 -7.26
CA GLY A 88 4.29 -12.71 -8.21
C GLY A 88 5.18 -12.47 -9.43
N LEU A 89 6.51 -12.55 -9.27
CA LEU A 89 7.47 -12.35 -10.37
C LEU A 89 7.15 -13.22 -11.59
N LYS A 90 6.86 -14.51 -11.37
CA LYS A 90 6.52 -15.44 -12.46
C LYS A 90 5.27 -15.00 -13.24
N VAL A 91 4.29 -14.40 -12.55
CA VAL A 91 3.08 -13.87 -13.18
C VAL A 91 3.43 -12.64 -14.03
N PHE A 92 4.23 -11.73 -13.48
CA PHE A 92 4.66 -10.52 -14.19
C PHE A 92 5.49 -10.84 -15.42
N GLU A 93 6.42 -11.81 -15.33
CA GLU A 93 7.22 -12.30 -16.45
C GLU A 93 6.35 -12.95 -17.53
N ALA A 94 5.43 -13.84 -17.14
CA ALA A 94 4.57 -14.55 -18.09
C ALA A 94 3.68 -13.59 -18.90
N LEU A 95 3.27 -12.47 -18.31
CA LEU A 95 2.40 -11.48 -18.94
C LEU A 95 3.16 -10.25 -19.49
N GLY A 96 4.46 -10.13 -19.22
CA GLY A 96 5.25 -8.94 -19.57
C GLY A 96 4.78 -7.66 -18.88
N ILE A 97 4.21 -7.76 -17.68
CA ILE A 97 3.58 -6.65 -16.96
C ILE A 97 4.55 -6.10 -15.90
N PRO A 98 4.89 -4.79 -15.93
CA PRO A 98 5.70 -4.17 -14.89
C PRO A 98 4.93 -4.02 -13.58
N ALA A 99 5.64 -4.13 -12.46
CA ALA A 99 5.10 -3.94 -11.11
C ALA A 99 6.06 -3.12 -10.24
N THR A 100 5.49 -2.29 -9.36
CA THR A 100 6.26 -1.48 -8.41
C THR A 100 5.94 -1.85 -6.96
N LEU A 101 6.98 -2.17 -6.20
CA LEU A 101 6.90 -2.51 -4.78
C LEU A 101 7.27 -1.31 -3.90
N PHE A 102 6.35 -0.86 -3.06
CA PHE A 102 6.61 0.22 -2.12
C PHE A 102 7.06 -0.35 -0.77
N LEU A 103 8.25 0.06 -0.33
CA LEU A 103 8.96 -0.53 0.80
C LEU A 103 9.02 0.39 2.00
N ASN A 104 9.07 -0.23 3.17
CA ASN A 104 9.28 0.41 4.46
C ASN A 104 10.69 0.13 4.99
N ARG A 105 11.49 1.17 5.22
CA ARG A 105 12.85 1.05 5.75
C ARG A 105 12.91 0.27 7.06
N SER A 106 11.94 0.45 7.95
CA SER A 106 11.97 -0.18 9.29
C SER A 106 12.12 -1.70 9.23
N PHE A 107 11.57 -2.38 8.21
CA PHE A 107 11.70 -3.83 8.06
C PHE A 107 13.14 -4.29 7.81
N PHE A 108 13.95 -3.45 7.16
CA PHE A 108 15.36 -3.71 6.90
C PHE A 108 16.25 -3.45 8.11
N GLU A 109 15.71 -2.82 9.15
CA GLU A 109 16.39 -2.50 10.41
C GLU A 109 15.94 -3.39 11.57
N GLY A 110 15.24 -4.49 11.25
CA GLY A 110 14.75 -5.41 12.27
C GLY A 110 13.35 -5.07 12.79
N GLY A 111 12.74 -3.97 12.33
CA GLY A 111 11.40 -3.55 12.72
C GLY A 111 10.32 -4.59 12.45
N VAL A 112 9.28 -4.56 13.28
CA VAL A 112 8.07 -5.36 13.13
C VAL A 112 6.94 -4.43 12.74
N PHE A 113 6.12 -4.85 11.77
CA PHE A 113 4.99 -4.05 11.33
C PHE A 113 4.02 -3.81 12.49
N TRP A 114 3.73 -2.54 12.80
CA TRP A 114 2.86 -2.17 13.90
C TRP A 114 1.47 -2.84 13.82
N ARG A 115 0.95 -3.07 12.61
CA ARG A 115 -0.32 -3.78 12.40
C ARG A 115 -0.28 -5.19 12.94
N ASP A 116 0.85 -5.87 12.79
CA ASP A 116 1.03 -7.24 13.29
C ASP A 116 1.14 -7.25 14.82
N LYS A 117 1.72 -6.20 15.41
CA LYS A 117 1.70 -5.98 16.87
C LYS A 117 0.27 -5.76 17.39
N VAL A 118 -0.53 -4.95 16.68
CA VAL A 118 -1.96 -4.75 17.01
C VAL A 118 -2.75 -6.04 16.89
N ARG A 119 -2.50 -6.83 15.83
CA ARG A 119 -3.12 -8.15 15.66
C ARG A 119 -2.76 -9.08 16.81
N ALA A 120 -1.49 -9.14 17.22
CA ALA A 120 -1.06 -9.95 18.35
C ALA A 120 -1.92 -9.66 19.59
N ILE A 121 -2.03 -8.38 19.98
CA ILE A 121 -2.87 -7.94 21.13
C ILE A 121 -4.33 -8.39 20.98
N ILE A 122 -4.92 -8.25 19.78
CA ILE A 122 -6.30 -8.68 19.51
C ILE A 122 -6.43 -10.20 19.63
N THR A 123 -5.55 -10.96 19.00
CA THR A 123 -5.64 -12.43 18.93
C THR A 123 -5.35 -13.12 20.26
N THR A 124 -4.59 -12.47 21.14
CA THR A 124 -4.32 -12.96 22.50
C THR A 124 -5.31 -12.44 23.54
N ASP A 125 -6.39 -11.77 23.11
CA ASP A 125 -7.43 -11.20 23.98
C ASP A 125 -6.89 -10.22 25.04
N GLN A 126 -5.91 -9.39 24.66
CA GLN A 126 -5.21 -8.44 25.54
C GLN A 126 -5.62 -6.98 25.35
N VAL A 127 -6.67 -6.72 24.56
CA VAL A 127 -7.14 -5.35 24.27
C VAL A 127 -7.54 -4.62 25.55
N GLY A 128 -8.29 -5.28 26.45
CA GLY A 128 -8.73 -4.68 27.72
C GLY A 128 -7.56 -4.31 28.64
N ASP A 129 -6.55 -5.19 28.73
CA ASP A 129 -5.33 -4.94 29.51
C ASP A 129 -4.55 -3.74 28.96
N PHE A 130 -4.42 -3.64 27.63
CA PHE A 130 -3.77 -2.51 26.98
C PHE A 130 -4.51 -1.20 27.27
N GLU A 131 -5.82 -1.18 27.06
CA GLU A 131 -6.67 0.01 27.26
C GLU A 131 -6.68 0.46 28.72
N GLN A 132 -6.65 -0.48 29.67
CA GLN A 132 -6.55 -0.18 31.09
C GLN A 132 -5.18 0.42 31.45
N LYS A 133 -4.08 -0.09 30.86
CA LYS A 133 -2.73 0.42 31.13
C LYS A 133 -2.50 1.83 30.57
N PHE A 134 -2.93 2.07 29.33
CA PHE A 134 -2.76 3.36 28.64
C PHE A 134 -4.03 4.21 28.66
N LYS A 135 -4.82 4.07 29.73
CA LYS A 135 -6.04 4.84 29.94
C LYS A 135 -5.72 6.34 29.81
N ASP A 136 -6.64 7.06 29.18
CA ASP A 136 -6.56 8.52 28.94
C ASP A 136 -5.42 8.99 28.00
N ARG A 137 -4.55 8.09 27.50
CA ARG A 137 -3.48 8.45 26.56
C ARG A 137 -3.97 8.61 25.12
N PHE A 138 -5.04 7.91 24.75
CA PHE A 138 -5.55 7.86 23.38
C PHE A 138 -7.02 8.26 23.32
N VAL A 139 -7.38 8.97 22.25
CA VAL A 139 -8.76 9.30 21.91
C VAL A 139 -9.43 8.07 21.35
N THR A 140 -10.52 7.65 22.00
CA THR A 140 -11.39 6.56 21.54
C THR A 140 -12.82 7.05 21.35
N GLN A 141 -13.58 6.40 20.48
CA GLN A 141 -15.01 6.67 20.28
C GLN A 141 -15.85 5.45 20.69
N PRO A 142 -17.10 5.63 21.16
CA PRO A 142 -17.98 4.51 21.45
C PRO A 142 -18.09 3.55 20.26
N ASN A 143 -17.95 2.25 20.52
CA ASN A 143 -17.99 1.17 19.52
C ASN A 143 -16.87 1.19 18.45
N GLN A 144 -15.83 2.01 18.62
CA GLN A 144 -14.64 1.96 17.77
C GLN A 144 -13.78 0.77 18.16
N SER A 145 -13.45 -0.10 17.19
CA SER A 145 -12.58 -1.25 17.46
C SER A 145 -11.13 -0.82 17.76
N PHE A 146 -10.39 -1.67 18.49
CA PHE A 146 -8.97 -1.48 18.81
C PHE A 146 -8.12 -1.11 17.59
N TYR A 147 -8.26 -1.88 16.50
CA TYR A 147 -7.60 -1.60 15.23
C TYR A 147 -7.96 -0.23 14.63
N ARG A 148 -9.20 0.24 14.82
CA ARG A 148 -9.67 1.49 14.23
C ARG A 148 -9.19 2.73 14.98
N TYR A 149 -9.08 2.71 16.30
CA TYR A 149 -8.59 3.90 17.02
C TYR A 149 -7.06 3.98 17.04
N THR A 150 -6.36 2.85 17.00
CA THR A 150 -4.89 2.82 16.89
C THR A 150 -4.38 3.39 15.57
N LYS A 151 -5.25 3.50 14.55
CA LYS A 151 -5.00 4.18 13.28
C LYS A 151 -5.76 5.50 13.12
N ASP A 152 -6.46 5.98 14.15
CA ASP A 152 -7.20 7.23 14.06
C ASP A 152 -6.20 8.40 14.04
N PRO A 153 -6.27 9.34 13.08
CA PRO A 153 -5.31 10.44 12.99
C PRO A 153 -5.32 11.38 14.20
N LYS A 154 -6.35 11.32 15.06
CA LYS A 154 -6.38 12.02 16.35
C LYS A 154 -5.34 11.47 17.34
N ASN A 155 -4.91 10.24 17.14
CA ASN A 155 -3.87 9.59 17.93
C ASN A 155 -2.56 9.63 17.13
N ASN A 156 -1.54 10.30 17.67
CA ASN A 156 -0.23 10.34 17.02
C ASN A 156 0.32 8.91 16.88
N SER A 157 0.60 8.49 15.65
CA SER A 157 0.99 7.08 15.37
C SER A 157 2.27 6.67 16.10
N ILE A 158 3.23 7.58 16.30
CA ILE A 158 4.47 7.27 17.03
C ILE A 158 4.14 6.95 18.50
N GLU A 159 3.26 7.74 19.12
CA GLU A 159 2.84 7.51 20.51
C GLU A 159 2.06 6.20 20.67
N VAL A 160 1.17 5.90 19.71
CA VAL A 160 0.43 4.63 19.68
C VAL A 160 1.38 3.44 19.59
N VAL A 161 2.31 3.46 18.63
CA VAL A 161 3.23 2.34 18.43
C VAL A 161 4.22 2.20 19.59
N THR A 162 4.65 3.32 20.19
CA THR A 162 5.48 3.30 21.40
C THR A 162 4.75 2.61 22.56
N ALA A 163 3.46 2.92 22.79
CA ALA A 163 2.68 2.26 23.82
C ALA A 163 2.47 0.76 23.53
N ILE A 164 2.25 0.39 22.27
CA ILE A 164 2.16 -1.02 21.85
C ILE A 164 3.47 -1.76 22.13
N ASP A 165 4.62 -1.16 21.82
CA ASP A 165 5.93 -1.74 22.08
C ASP A 165 6.21 -1.90 23.57
N GLU A 166 5.87 -0.88 24.37
CA GLU A 166 5.94 -0.96 25.83
C GLU A 166 5.10 -2.11 26.37
N PHE A 167 3.83 -2.22 25.93
CA PHE A 167 2.92 -3.29 26.34
C PHE A 167 3.45 -4.69 26.02
N LEU A 168 3.94 -4.87 24.79
CA LEU A 168 4.38 -6.17 24.30
C LEU A 168 5.76 -6.54 24.84
N SER A 169 6.63 -5.58 25.16
CA SER A 169 7.94 -5.88 25.78
C SER A 169 7.83 -6.60 27.13
N GLU A 170 6.74 -6.37 27.86
CA GLU A 170 6.43 -6.99 29.15
C GLU A 170 5.80 -8.39 29.01
N LYS A 171 5.38 -8.77 27.80
CA LYS A 171 4.68 -10.02 27.49
C LYS A 171 5.53 -10.81 26.48
N ALA A 172 6.16 -11.90 26.91
CA ALA A 172 7.21 -12.63 26.18
C ALA A 172 6.83 -13.31 24.83
N THR A 173 6.05 -12.67 23.95
CA THR A 173 5.53 -13.28 22.72
C THR A 173 5.19 -12.23 21.66
N VAL A 174 6.18 -11.84 20.87
CA VAL A 174 6.01 -11.48 19.45
C VAL A 174 7.22 -12.01 18.67
N GLN A 175 7.44 -13.32 18.71
CA GLN A 175 8.45 -13.96 17.85
C GLN A 175 7.73 -14.64 16.69
N ASN A 176 8.17 -14.33 15.46
CA ASN A 176 7.79 -14.92 14.16
C ASN A 176 6.66 -14.25 13.34
N LEU A 177 6.52 -12.91 13.37
CA LEU A 177 5.70 -12.17 12.38
C LEU A 177 6.54 -11.54 11.26
N SER A 178 7.87 -11.66 11.30
CA SER A 178 8.79 -10.94 10.42
C SER A 178 9.05 -11.60 9.06
N ASP A 179 8.83 -12.90 8.92
CA ASP A 179 9.43 -13.68 7.81
C ASP A 179 8.70 -13.48 6.47
N TYR A 180 7.57 -12.77 6.49
CA TYR A 180 6.72 -12.48 5.35
C TYR A 180 7.14 -11.24 4.55
N TYR A 181 8.05 -10.44 5.08
CA TYR A 181 8.47 -9.16 4.50
C TYR A 181 9.90 -9.25 3.97
N LEU A 182 10.22 -8.39 2.99
CA LEU A 182 11.61 -8.13 2.61
C LEU A 182 12.31 -7.40 3.76
N ARG A 183 13.49 -7.88 4.15
CA ARG A 183 14.25 -7.39 5.32
C ARG A 183 15.72 -7.21 5.06
N LYS A 184 16.23 -7.67 3.92
CA LYS A 184 17.66 -7.57 3.59
C LYS A 184 17.83 -6.99 2.19
N PRO A 185 18.80 -6.08 1.99
CA PRO A 185 19.08 -5.53 0.66
C PRO A 185 19.29 -6.59 -0.43
N GLN A 186 19.85 -7.74 -0.08
CA GLN A 186 20.11 -8.85 -1.00
C GLN A 186 18.84 -9.53 -1.52
N GLU A 187 17.69 -9.30 -0.90
CA GLU A 187 16.39 -9.81 -1.35
C GLU A 187 15.78 -8.92 -2.44
N LEU A 188 16.32 -7.71 -2.67
CA LEU A 188 15.92 -6.87 -3.78
C LEU A 188 16.53 -7.37 -5.08
N ILE A 189 15.70 -7.54 -6.10
CA ILE A 189 16.10 -8.12 -7.39
C ILE A 189 16.25 -7.01 -8.44
N ALA A 190 17.34 -7.09 -9.21
CA ALA A 190 17.50 -6.28 -10.41
C ALA A 190 16.75 -6.95 -11.56
N HIS A 191 15.58 -6.44 -11.92
CA HIS A 191 14.74 -7.05 -12.96
C HIS A 191 14.06 -5.97 -13.81
N PRO A 192 13.96 -6.12 -15.15
CA PRO A 192 13.39 -5.10 -16.03
C PRO A 192 11.93 -4.74 -15.74
N LEU A 193 11.15 -5.67 -15.15
CA LEU A 193 9.75 -5.48 -14.81
C LEU A 193 9.50 -5.06 -13.34
N ILE A 194 10.53 -4.99 -12.50
CA ILE A 194 10.37 -4.71 -11.06
C ILE A 194 11.06 -3.40 -10.71
N SER A 195 10.31 -2.50 -10.09
CA SER A 195 10.83 -1.29 -9.46
C SER A 195 10.43 -1.19 -8.00
N TYR A 196 11.18 -0.38 -7.24
CA TYR A 196 10.96 -0.17 -5.81
C TYR A 196 10.68 1.29 -5.48
N GLY A 197 9.65 1.58 -4.71
CA GLY A 197 9.23 2.92 -4.30
C GLY A 197 9.16 3.09 -2.78
N SER A 198 8.93 4.32 -2.32
CA SER A 198 8.88 4.67 -0.90
C SER A 198 7.48 4.47 -0.30
N HIS A 199 7.38 3.74 0.82
CA HIS A 199 6.15 3.60 1.61
C HIS A 199 6.24 4.17 3.04
N SER A 200 7.10 5.17 3.25
CA SER A 200 7.53 5.71 4.56
C SER A 200 8.44 4.76 5.35
N VAL A 201 9.03 5.22 6.45
CA VAL A 201 9.92 4.39 7.28
C VAL A 201 9.12 3.33 8.05
N ASN A 202 8.04 3.75 8.71
CA ASN A 202 7.34 2.94 9.72
C ASN A 202 5.86 2.65 9.40
N HIS A 203 5.33 3.14 8.27
CA HIS A 203 3.92 2.98 7.89
C HIS A 203 2.96 3.66 8.91
N TYR A 204 3.29 4.89 9.32
CA TYR A 204 2.45 5.68 10.20
C TYR A 204 1.34 6.42 9.45
N VAL A 205 0.27 6.78 10.17
CA VAL A 205 -0.77 7.68 9.65
C VAL A 205 -0.16 9.08 9.56
N MET A 206 0.22 9.50 8.36
CA MET A 206 1.03 10.70 8.14
C MET A 206 0.36 11.97 8.69
N SER A 207 -0.96 12.08 8.56
CA SER A 207 -1.73 13.23 9.07
C SER A 207 -1.70 13.38 10.60
N SER A 208 -1.36 12.32 11.34
CA SER A 208 -1.24 12.34 12.81
C SER A 208 0.10 12.91 13.30
N LEU A 209 1.05 13.10 12.40
CA LEU A 209 2.44 13.43 12.71
C LEU A 209 2.72 14.93 12.55
N SER A 210 3.67 15.44 13.34
CA SER A 210 4.22 16.79 13.20
C SER A 210 5.05 16.93 11.90
N THR A 211 5.38 18.17 11.52
CA THR A 211 6.22 18.47 10.34
C THR A 211 7.53 17.68 10.34
N ASP A 212 8.28 17.71 11.43
CA ASP A 212 9.58 17.04 11.51
C ASP A 212 9.43 15.52 11.46
N GLN A 213 8.36 14.98 12.06
CA GLN A 213 8.06 13.55 12.03
C GLN A 213 7.70 13.10 10.60
N GLN A 214 6.83 13.83 9.90
CA GLN A 214 6.50 13.53 8.51
C GLN A 214 7.71 13.64 7.59
N TRP A 215 8.57 14.64 7.80
CA TRP A 215 9.80 14.79 7.03
C TRP A 215 10.71 13.57 7.15
N ARG A 216 10.95 13.10 8.38
CA ARG A 216 11.77 11.90 8.62
C ARG A 216 11.16 10.67 7.97
N GLU A 217 9.86 10.43 8.16
CA GLU A 217 9.16 9.29 7.55
C GLU A 217 9.29 9.24 6.03
N ILE A 218 9.25 10.40 5.35
CA ILE A 218 9.33 10.49 3.89
C ILE A 218 10.78 10.46 3.40
N GLU A 219 11.60 11.42 3.85
CA GLU A 219 12.94 11.65 3.29
C GLU A 219 13.91 10.54 3.70
N ASP A 220 13.83 10.01 4.92
CA ASP A 220 14.76 8.97 5.36
C ASP A 220 14.52 7.65 4.62
N ASN A 221 13.25 7.33 4.32
CA ASN A 221 12.92 6.14 3.51
C ASN A 221 13.37 6.31 2.06
N ARG A 222 13.20 7.51 1.49
CA ARG A 222 13.67 7.80 0.14
C ARG A 222 15.20 7.72 0.04
N ARG A 223 15.93 8.27 1.01
CA ARG A 223 17.40 8.17 1.09
C ARG A 223 17.87 6.73 1.22
N PHE A 224 17.20 5.95 2.06
CA PHE A 224 17.46 4.53 2.21
C PHE A 224 17.35 3.79 0.88
N LEU A 225 16.25 3.97 0.14
CA LEU A 225 16.06 3.32 -1.17
C LEU A 225 17.12 3.74 -2.20
N LYS A 226 17.57 5.00 -2.17
CA LYS A 226 18.61 5.50 -3.08
C LYS A 226 19.96 4.80 -2.93
N GLN A 227 20.22 4.13 -1.80
CA GLN A 227 21.46 3.36 -1.59
C GLN A 227 21.52 2.11 -2.46
N PHE A 228 20.39 1.62 -2.98
CA PHE A 228 20.33 0.41 -3.81
C PHE A 228 20.49 0.75 -5.29
N GLU A 229 21.72 0.96 -5.74
CA GLU A 229 22.01 1.43 -7.11
C GLU A 229 21.59 0.43 -8.21
N ASN A 230 21.65 -0.87 -7.92
CA ASN A 230 21.46 -1.94 -8.90
C ASN A 230 19.98 -2.27 -9.22
N VAL A 231 19.02 -1.64 -8.53
CA VAL A 231 17.59 -1.89 -8.75
C VAL A 231 16.90 -0.66 -9.31
N GLN A 232 15.84 -0.89 -10.09
CA GLN A 232 15.00 0.20 -10.57
C GLN A 232 14.23 0.81 -9.39
N LYS A 233 14.08 2.13 -9.40
CA LYS A 233 13.44 2.88 -8.32
C LYS A 233 12.37 3.79 -8.90
N SER A 234 11.28 3.94 -8.17
CA SER A 234 10.23 4.92 -8.44
C SER A 234 10.41 6.11 -7.51
N ASP A 235 10.29 7.31 -8.05
CA ASP A 235 10.26 8.54 -7.25
C ASP A 235 8.84 8.87 -6.74
N ILE A 236 7.87 7.97 -6.93
CA ILE A 236 6.52 8.13 -6.38
C ILE A 236 6.49 7.72 -4.91
N PHE A 237 5.73 8.46 -4.10
CA PHE A 237 5.50 8.14 -2.70
C PHE A 237 4.15 7.44 -2.54
N SER A 238 4.17 6.20 -2.03
CA SER A 238 2.95 5.52 -1.60
C SER A 238 2.60 5.95 -0.18
N VAL A 239 1.47 6.64 -0.02
CA VAL A 239 1.03 7.12 1.29
C VAL A 239 0.50 5.94 2.11
N PRO A 240 1.03 5.67 3.33
CA PRO A 240 0.48 4.65 4.22
C PRO A 240 -1.03 4.82 4.36
N PHE A 241 -1.78 3.72 4.20
CA PHE A 241 -3.25 3.66 4.14
C PHE A 241 -3.91 4.44 2.98
N GLY A 242 -3.43 5.64 2.67
CA GLY A 242 -3.77 6.40 1.46
C GLY A 242 -5.22 6.89 1.37
N GLY A 243 -6.00 6.89 2.45
CA GLY A 243 -7.33 7.46 2.53
C GLY A 243 -7.31 8.98 2.78
N ASP A 244 -8.48 9.62 2.69
CA ASP A 244 -8.61 11.08 2.80
C ASP A 244 -8.21 11.66 4.16
N GLN A 245 -8.16 10.82 5.20
CA GLN A 245 -7.79 11.22 6.55
C GLN A 245 -6.35 10.82 6.92
N ASP A 246 -5.65 10.06 6.07
CA ASP A 246 -4.36 9.46 6.41
C ASP A 246 -3.16 10.37 6.08
N TYR A 247 -3.40 11.43 5.31
CA TYR A 247 -2.41 12.44 4.93
C TYR A 247 -3.05 13.83 4.90
N ASN A 248 -2.22 14.87 4.81
CA ASN A 248 -2.68 16.25 4.71
C ASN A 248 -1.85 17.04 3.69
N ASN A 249 -2.13 18.34 3.53
CA ASN A 249 -1.39 19.19 2.60
C ASN A 249 0.10 19.24 2.93
N LEU A 250 0.44 19.21 4.22
CA LEU A 250 1.83 19.15 4.68
C LEU A 250 2.52 17.87 4.19
N THR A 251 1.85 16.71 4.24
CA THR A 251 2.39 15.46 3.67
C THR A 251 2.72 15.61 2.19
N ARG A 252 1.82 16.24 1.42
CA ARG A 252 2.03 16.51 -0.01
C ARG A 252 3.25 17.41 -0.22
N ASP A 253 3.31 18.52 0.49
CA ASP A 253 4.37 19.51 0.32
C ASP A 253 5.74 18.93 0.69
N ILE A 254 5.82 18.16 1.78
CA ILE A 254 7.03 17.44 2.18
C ILE A 254 7.45 16.42 1.14
N ALA A 255 6.52 15.61 0.61
CA ALA A 255 6.84 14.63 -0.43
C ALA A 255 7.47 15.31 -1.67
N ILE A 256 6.89 16.44 -2.09
CA ILE A 256 7.42 17.24 -3.21
C ILE A 256 8.81 17.80 -2.88
N GLN A 257 8.99 18.38 -1.69
CA GLN A 257 10.26 18.95 -1.26
C GLN A 257 11.37 17.90 -1.12
N ALA A 258 11.02 16.69 -0.67
CA ALA A 258 11.92 15.54 -0.65
C ALA A 258 12.27 15.08 -2.08
N GLY A 259 11.52 15.50 -3.10
CA GLY A 259 11.78 15.20 -4.50
C GLY A 259 10.98 14.03 -5.06
N HIS A 260 9.86 13.68 -4.43
CA HIS A 260 8.91 12.74 -5.01
C HIS A 260 8.12 13.38 -6.16
N THR A 261 7.82 12.59 -7.18
CA THR A 261 7.12 13.05 -8.40
C THR A 261 5.61 12.88 -8.35
N GLY A 262 5.09 12.09 -7.41
CA GLY A 262 3.66 11.85 -7.22
C GLY A 262 3.33 11.22 -5.86
N LEU A 263 2.04 11.22 -5.51
CA LEU A 263 1.52 10.55 -4.32
C LEU A 263 0.49 9.49 -4.74
N LEU A 264 0.69 8.24 -4.33
CA LEU A 264 -0.30 7.19 -4.49
C LEU A 264 -1.26 7.16 -3.30
N LEU A 265 -2.55 7.11 -3.61
CA LEU A 265 -3.65 7.06 -2.66
C LEU A 265 -4.43 5.76 -2.82
N SER A 266 -5.13 5.30 -1.79
CA SER A 266 -5.89 4.05 -1.79
C SER A 266 -7.37 4.32 -1.49
N ARG A 267 -8.00 5.12 -2.36
CA ARG A 267 -9.39 5.57 -2.19
C ARG A 267 -10.41 4.72 -2.96
N ASN A 268 -9.97 3.63 -3.58
CA ASN A 268 -10.78 2.78 -4.45
C ASN A 268 -11.45 3.57 -5.57
N ARG A 269 -10.61 4.32 -6.30
CA ARG A 269 -10.97 5.18 -7.44
C ARG A 269 -10.09 4.85 -8.64
N LEU A 270 -10.60 5.17 -9.82
CA LEU A 270 -9.90 5.10 -11.09
C LEU A 270 -9.37 6.47 -11.48
N GLN A 271 -8.35 6.49 -12.33
CA GLN A 271 -7.74 7.73 -12.77
C GLN A 271 -8.50 8.30 -13.98
N LYS A 272 -9.26 9.37 -13.78
CA LYS A 272 -9.86 10.15 -14.88
C LYS A 272 -8.86 11.14 -15.46
N ARG A 273 -9.04 11.49 -16.73
CA ARG A 273 -8.27 12.54 -17.41
C ARG A 273 -8.47 13.88 -16.68
N LYS A 274 -7.38 14.57 -16.38
CA LYS A 274 -7.42 15.88 -15.73
C LYS A 274 -7.92 16.93 -16.73
N LYS A 275 -9.04 17.59 -16.40
CA LYS A 275 -9.67 18.56 -17.33
C LYS A 275 -8.91 19.88 -17.49
N ASN A 276 -8.07 20.31 -16.53
CA ASN A 276 -7.26 21.54 -16.60
C ASN A 276 -6.33 21.66 -15.39
N GLN A 277 -5.02 21.35 -15.49
CA GLN A 277 -4.05 21.72 -14.44
C GLN A 277 -2.75 22.27 -15.03
N ARG A 278 -2.47 23.54 -14.75
CA ARG A 278 -1.23 24.26 -15.09
C ARG A 278 -0.06 24.00 -14.12
N GLN A 279 -0.22 23.10 -13.15
CA GLN A 279 0.83 22.78 -12.16
C GLN A 279 1.35 21.36 -12.38
N LYS A 280 2.66 21.24 -12.62
CA LYS A 280 3.39 19.99 -12.86
C LYS A 280 3.49 19.07 -11.64
N ILE A 281 3.08 19.52 -10.45
CA ILE A 281 3.24 18.76 -9.20
C ILE A 281 1.93 18.78 -8.39
N SER A 282 0.90 18.14 -8.94
CA SER A 282 -0.35 17.79 -8.26
C SER A 282 -0.83 16.42 -8.75
N LEU A 283 0.05 15.43 -8.77
CA LEU A 283 -0.26 14.06 -9.20
C LEU A 283 -0.52 13.18 -7.98
N SER A 284 -1.64 13.45 -7.31
CA SER A 284 -2.32 12.38 -6.58
C SER A 284 -2.80 11.35 -7.61
N ILE A 285 -2.33 10.13 -7.45
CA ILE A 285 -2.64 8.99 -8.32
C ILE A 285 -3.56 8.07 -7.53
N GLU A 286 -4.75 7.85 -8.07
CA GLU A 286 -5.74 6.99 -7.44
C GLU A 286 -5.43 5.52 -7.67
N ARG A 287 -5.49 4.73 -6.60
CA ARG A 287 -5.42 3.28 -6.68
C ARG A 287 -6.75 2.63 -6.31
N MET A 288 -6.90 1.45 -6.85
CA MET A 288 -7.96 0.52 -6.56
C MET A 288 -7.38 -0.73 -5.92
N MET A 289 -7.90 -1.08 -4.75
CA MET A 289 -7.67 -2.37 -4.12
C MET A 289 -8.87 -3.28 -4.37
N SER A 290 -8.67 -4.34 -5.13
CA SER A 290 -9.72 -5.32 -5.39
C SER A 290 -9.75 -6.36 -4.28
N ARG A 291 -10.88 -6.49 -3.58
CA ARG A 291 -11.14 -7.59 -2.62
C ARG A 291 -11.86 -8.77 -3.27
N SER A 292 -11.82 -8.84 -4.59
CA SER A 292 -12.54 -9.86 -5.35
C SER A 292 -11.96 -11.24 -5.15
N THR A 293 -12.82 -12.24 -5.15
CA THR A 293 -12.43 -13.66 -5.15
C THR A 293 -12.68 -14.32 -6.50
N ASP A 294 -13.27 -13.57 -7.44
CA ASP A 294 -13.65 -14.04 -8.77
C ASP A 294 -13.70 -12.86 -9.77
N MET A 295 -13.80 -13.18 -11.06
CA MET A 295 -13.77 -12.17 -12.12
C MET A 295 -15.04 -11.31 -12.19
N GLN A 296 -16.19 -11.79 -11.74
CA GLN A 296 -17.42 -11.02 -11.74
C GLN A 296 -17.36 -9.93 -10.67
N SER A 297 -16.93 -10.29 -9.46
CA SER A 297 -16.73 -9.31 -8.39
C SER A 297 -15.63 -8.30 -8.73
N LEU A 298 -14.60 -8.68 -9.51
CA LEU A 298 -13.61 -7.72 -10.02
C LEU A 298 -14.27 -6.64 -10.88
N VAL A 299 -15.11 -7.05 -11.84
CA VAL A 299 -15.80 -6.10 -12.73
C VAL A 299 -16.75 -5.19 -11.96
N THR A 300 -17.48 -5.74 -10.98
CA THR A 300 -18.31 -4.92 -10.07
C THR A 300 -17.47 -3.88 -9.33
N HIS A 301 -16.37 -4.28 -8.71
CA HIS A 301 -15.51 -3.34 -8.00
C HIS A 301 -14.97 -2.25 -8.94
N LEU A 302 -14.59 -2.59 -10.18
CA LEU A 302 -14.07 -1.63 -11.16
C LEU A 302 -15.11 -0.56 -11.49
N SER A 303 -16.37 -0.98 -11.67
CA SER A 303 -17.50 -0.06 -11.86
C SER A 303 -17.72 0.83 -10.64
N ASP A 304 -17.76 0.26 -9.43
CA ASP A 304 -17.94 1.02 -8.19
C ASP A 304 -16.81 2.06 -8.03
N ALA A 305 -15.58 1.68 -8.37
CA ALA A 305 -14.44 2.60 -8.33
C ALA A 305 -14.60 3.73 -9.35
N ALA A 306 -15.08 3.44 -10.56
CA ALA A 306 -15.32 4.43 -11.60
C ALA A 306 -16.43 5.45 -11.23
N GLU A 307 -17.48 4.98 -10.56
CA GLU A 307 -18.57 5.82 -10.05
C GLU A 307 -18.10 6.79 -8.95
N ARG A 308 -17.14 6.35 -8.12
CA ARG A 308 -16.52 7.19 -7.07
C ARG A 308 -15.50 8.22 -7.59
N SER A 309 -15.13 8.14 -8.87
CA SER A 309 -13.99 8.89 -9.46
C SER A 309 -14.37 10.22 -10.08
#